data_AF-A0A9N9EE70-F1
#
_entry.id   AF-A0A9N9EE70-F1
#
_cell.length_a   1.000
_cell.length_b   1.000
_cell.length_c   1.000
_cell.angle_alpha   90.00
_cell.angle_beta   90.00
_cell.angle_gamma   90.00
#
_symmetry.space_group_name_H-M   'P 1'
#
loop_
_entity.id
_entity.type
_entity.pdbx_description
1 polymer ?
#
loop_
_entity_poly.entity_id
_entity_poly.type
_entity_poly.pdbx_seq_one_letter_code
_entity_poly.pdbx_strand_id
1 'polypeptide(L)'
;SCKMNQQDVYEFQEPLIPDNFCETPVCASTQDSPLSMPYSIVYSRIIGSCVFHQKYKILKLGYYPGNTKFTKKTPSASMQYKIPDKYKMETRLSGFEVTCQTKYMSSGIVRYCVSMKDENGQTQTVHSDKSASDAGNLFNTNILGKPKTCVSGTNLFSFDIACLHSERERIVCETSHTQKLAKHPFSMISRSQQNKRLTALATEIQGNLESVFEKHQLHTDVMLKSVDLKVSMQDVQFTFSNGEDSVAFSQHCNSVVQTCDEHLISREAYHQLAAINPKLIR
;
A
#
# COMPACT_ATOMS: atom_id res chain seq x y z
N SER A 1 10.70 41.77 51.79
CA SER A 1 9.91 42.08 50.57
C SER A 1 9.79 40.80 49.76
N CYS A 2 8.67 40.06 49.73
CA CYS A 2 7.34 40.42 49.17
C CYS A 2 7.52 40.93 47.73
N LYS A 3 7.05 40.31 46.63
CA LYS A 3 5.83 39.53 46.30
C LYS A 3 6.11 38.61 45.08
N MET A 4 5.69 37.34 45.02
CA MET A 4 4.39 36.76 44.56
C MET A 4 4.03 36.97 43.06
N ASN A 5 3.94 35.86 42.29
CA ASN A 5 2.69 35.26 41.77
C ASN A 5 3.00 33.96 40.98
N GLN A 6 2.49 32.80 41.44
CA GLN A 6 1.30 32.07 40.95
C GLN A 6 1.45 31.54 39.51
N GLN A 7 1.70 30.23 39.32
CA GLN A 7 0.70 29.15 39.15
C GLN A 7 -0.15 29.37 37.90
N ASP A 8 0.00 28.49 36.91
CA ASP A 8 -1.13 27.84 36.27
C ASP A 8 -0.69 26.53 35.63
N VAL A 9 -1.28 25.45 36.15
CA VAL A 9 -1.39 24.14 35.52
C VAL A 9 -2.41 24.32 34.40
N TYR A 10 -2.00 24.25 33.15
CA TYR A 10 -2.93 24.08 32.03
C TYR A 10 -2.87 22.64 31.53
N GLU A 11 -3.88 21.92 32.02
CA GLU A 11 -4.64 20.86 31.39
C GLU A 11 -4.49 20.84 29.85
N PHE A 12 -4.11 19.68 29.30
CA PHE A 12 -4.12 19.42 27.86
C PHE A 12 -5.58 19.49 27.37
N GLN A 13 -6.00 20.63 26.82
CA GLN A 13 -7.16 20.68 25.96
C GLN A 13 -6.80 19.95 24.65
N GLU A 14 -7.54 18.89 24.35
CA GLU A 14 -7.54 18.27 23.03
C GLU A 14 -7.78 19.36 21.97
N PRO A 15 -6.93 19.46 20.94
CA PRO A 15 -7.17 20.41 19.87
C PRO A 15 -8.44 20.02 19.11
N LEU A 16 -9.36 20.98 19.00
CA LEU A 16 -10.48 20.95 18.05
C LEU A 16 -9.92 20.71 16.64
N ILE A 17 -10.06 19.48 16.15
CA ILE A 17 -9.73 19.09 14.79
C ILE A 17 -10.75 19.79 13.87
N PRO A 18 -10.33 20.56 12.85
CA PRO A 18 -11.25 21.05 11.84
C PRO A 18 -11.80 19.86 11.06
N ASP A 19 -13.13 19.72 11.04
CA ASP A 19 -13.87 18.80 10.19
C ASP A 19 -13.48 19.01 8.73
N ASN A 20 -12.56 18.18 8.23
CA ASN A 20 -12.42 17.72 6.84
C ASN A 20 -11.07 17.03 6.64
N PHE A 21 -10.86 15.92 7.33
CA PHE A 21 -9.87 14.92 6.91
C PHE A 21 -10.61 13.70 6.37
N CYS A 22 -10.48 13.45 5.07
CA CYS A 22 -10.88 12.19 4.47
C CYS A 22 -9.83 11.15 4.87
N GLU A 23 -10.01 10.55 6.05
CA GLU A 23 -9.20 9.41 6.47
C GLU A 23 -9.43 8.24 5.51
N THR A 24 -8.35 7.76 4.91
CA THR A 24 -8.35 6.47 4.22
C THR A 24 -8.70 5.37 5.22
N PRO A 25 -9.67 4.49 4.94
CA PRO A 25 -10.06 3.44 5.89
C PRO A 25 -8.89 2.47 6.13
N VAL A 26 -8.51 2.34 7.39
CA VAL A 26 -7.45 1.43 7.86
C VAL A 26 -7.92 -0.01 7.74
N CYS A 27 -7.24 -0.80 6.91
CA CYS A 27 -7.44 -2.25 6.83
C CYS A 27 -6.60 -2.93 7.91
N ALA A 28 -7.23 -3.44 8.98
CA ALA A 28 -6.56 -4.35 9.91
C ALA A 28 -6.65 -5.79 9.36
N SER A 29 -5.58 -6.27 8.72
CA SER A 29 -5.41 -7.69 8.43
C SER A 29 -4.79 -8.38 9.64
N THR A 30 -5.57 -9.11 10.42
CA THR A 30 -5.02 -10.04 11.41
C THR A 30 -4.59 -11.32 10.69
N GLN A 31 -3.34 -11.38 10.23
CA GLN A 31 -2.46 -12.56 10.30
C GLN A 31 -1.11 -12.31 9.62
N ASP A 32 -0.04 -12.60 10.37
CA ASP A 32 1.33 -12.81 9.89
C ASP A 32 1.38 -14.06 8.98
N SER A 33 1.26 -13.90 7.65
CA SER A 33 1.83 -14.76 6.61
C SER A 33 1.25 -14.43 5.22
N PRO A 34 2.02 -14.52 4.12
CA PRO A 34 1.46 -14.42 2.79
C PRO A 34 0.73 -15.73 2.44
N LEU A 35 -0.51 -15.62 1.95
CA LEU A 35 -1.19 -16.62 1.10
C LEU A 35 -1.71 -17.92 1.77
N SER A 36 -2.65 -17.83 2.71
CA SER A 36 -3.60 -18.95 2.93
C SER A 36 -5.05 -18.48 2.71
N MET A 37 -5.66 -18.99 1.64
CA MET A 37 -7.08 -18.81 1.37
C MET A 37 -7.88 -19.88 2.13
N PRO A 38 -9.05 -19.56 2.71
CA PRO A 38 -9.72 -18.25 2.74
C PRO A 38 -9.18 -17.34 3.86
N TYR A 39 -9.15 -16.02 3.63
CA TYR A 39 -8.85 -15.03 4.68
C TYR A 39 -10.06 -14.13 4.97
N SER A 40 -10.14 -13.66 6.22
CA SER A 40 -11.19 -12.75 6.69
C SER A 40 -10.67 -11.32 6.76
N ILE A 41 -11.45 -10.37 6.27
CA ILE A 41 -11.19 -8.94 6.35
C ILE A 41 -12.32 -8.31 7.16
N VAL A 42 -11.95 -7.51 8.15
CA VAL A 42 -12.86 -6.55 8.76
C VAL A 42 -12.57 -5.19 8.14
N TYR A 43 -13.59 -4.56 7.59
CA TYR A 43 -13.47 -3.30 6.87
C TYR A 43 -14.43 -2.27 7.44
N SER A 44 -13.90 -1.12 7.83
CA SER A 44 -14.66 -0.02 8.40
C SER A 44 -14.89 1.06 7.35
N ARG A 45 -16.14 1.50 7.18
CA ARG A 45 -16.50 2.64 6.33
C ARG A 45 -17.05 3.77 7.19
N ILE A 46 -16.56 4.97 6.97
CA ILE A 46 -17.09 6.18 7.57
C ILE A 46 -18.14 6.74 6.61
N ILE A 47 -19.39 6.88 7.07
CA ILE A 47 -20.48 7.49 6.31
C ILE A 47 -21.09 8.57 7.21
N GLY A 48 -20.83 9.84 6.87
CA GLY A 48 -21.10 10.95 7.79
C GLY A 48 -20.25 10.82 9.04
N SER A 49 -20.88 10.89 10.22
CA SER A 49 -20.23 10.70 11.52
C SER A 49 -20.25 9.24 12.03
N CYS A 50 -20.80 8.30 11.25
CA CYS A 50 -20.98 6.92 11.69
C CYS A 50 -19.94 5.99 11.07
N VAL A 51 -19.39 5.08 11.89
CA VAL A 51 -18.46 4.03 11.45
C VAL A 51 -19.22 2.71 11.29
N PHE A 52 -19.22 2.19 10.06
CA PHE A 52 -19.86 0.94 9.69
C PHE A 52 -18.80 -0.15 9.53
N HIS A 53 -18.87 -1.18 10.37
CA HIS A 53 -17.98 -2.34 10.30
C HIS A 53 -18.64 -3.46 9.50
N GLN A 54 -17.96 -3.92 8.45
CA GLN A 54 -18.40 -5.05 7.65
C GLN A 54 -17.31 -6.12 7.61
N LYS A 55 -17.70 -7.37 7.85
CA LYS A 55 -16.81 -8.53 7.73
C LYS A 55 -16.99 -9.18 6.36
N TYR A 56 -15.88 -9.49 5.72
CA TYR A 56 -15.81 -10.21 4.46
C TYR A 56 -14.91 -11.42 4.65
N LYS A 57 -15.33 -12.59 4.17
CA LYS A 57 -14.49 -13.78 4.10
C LYS A 57 -14.25 -14.09 2.63
N ILE A 58 -13.03 -13.89 2.17
CA ILE A 58 -12.68 -14.05 0.77
C ILE A 58 -12.44 -15.53 0.51
N LEU A 59 -13.25 -16.12 -0.37
CA LEU A 59 -13.15 -17.54 -0.72
C LEU A 59 -12.30 -17.76 -1.96
N LYS A 60 -12.41 -16.87 -2.95
CA LYS A 60 -11.59 -16.84 -4.16
C LYS A 60 -11.34 -15.39 -4.54
N LEU A 61 -10.09 -15.01 -4.69
CA LEU A 61 -9.73 -13.62 -5.01
C LEU A 61 -10.11 -13.22 -6.44
N GLY A 62 -10.10 -14.16 -7.37
CA GLY A 62 -10.34 -13.89 -8.80
C GLY A 62 -9.17 -13.15 -9.46
N TYR A 63 -9.35 -12.72 -10.71
CA TYR A 63 -8.36 -11.95 -11.48
C TYR A 63 -9.02 -10.88 -12.34
N TYR A 64 -8.26 -9.89 -12.78
CA TYR A 64 -8.73 -8.90 -13.75
C TYR A 64 -8.49 -9.42 -15.18
N PRO A 65 -9.53 -9.70 -15.98
CA PRO A 65 -9.34 -10.14 -17.36
C PRO A 65 -8.77 -9.00 -18.22
N GLY A 66 -8.16 -9.30 -19.37
CA GLY A 66 -7.56 -8.27 -20.24
C GLY A 66 -8.52 -7.11 -20.56
N ASN A 67 -9.79 -7.43 -20.85
CA ASN A 67 -10.87 -6.45 -21.02
C ASN A 67 -11.70 -6.30 -19.74
N THR A 68 -11.06 -5.81 -18.67
CA THR A 68 -11.72 -5.62 -17.37
C THR A 68 -12.84 -4.59 -17.44
N LYS A 69 -14.01 -4.93 -16.89
CA LYS A 69 -15.12 -4.01 -16.68
C LYS A 69 -14.97 -3.27 -15.36
N PHE A 70 -15.62 -2.11 -15.29
CA PHE A 70 -15.61 -1.24 -14.12
C PHE A 70 -17.02 -1.09 -13.55
N THR A 71 -17.12 -0.76 -12.27
CA THR A 71 -18.39 -0.34 -11.68
C THR A 71 -18.92 0.90 -12.41
N LYS A 72 -20.25 1.03 -12.50
CA LYS A 72 -20.87 2.21 -13.12
C LYS A 72 -20.51 3.45 -12.32
N LYS A 73 -20.10 4.52 -13.01
CA LYS A 73 -19.94 5.85 -12.42
C LYS A 73 -21.32 6.38 -12.09
N THR A 74 -21.56 6.79 -10.86
CA THR A 74 -22.78 7.52 -10.49
C THR A 74 -22.40 8.98 -10.20
N PRO A 75 -23.33 9.94 -10.33
CA PRO A 75 -23.05 11.33 -9.99
C PRO A 75 -22.54 11.53 -8.55
N SER A 76 -22.96 10.63 -7.64
CA SER A 76 -22.56 10.59 -6.23
C SER A 76 -21.28 9.79 -5.94
N ALA A 77 -20.79 8.97 -6.87
CA ALA A 77 -19.58 8.17 -6.70
C ALA A 77 -18.57 8.57 -7.79
N SER A 78 -17.60 9.38 -7.40
CA SER A 78 -16.51 9.83 -8.28
C SER A 78 -15.61 8.67 -8.74
N MET A 79 -15.51 7.62 -7.92
CA MET A 79 -14.60 6.50 -8.12
C MET A 79 -15.25 5.30 -8.81
N GLN A 80 -14.53 4.70 -9.76
CA GLN A 80 -14.89 3.43 -10.38
C GLN A 80 -13.89 2.35 -9.97
N TYR A 81 -14.38 1.12 -9.78
CA TYR A 81 -13.58 -0.01 -9.35
C TYR A 81 -13.54 -1.09 -10.43
N LYS A 82 -12.36 -1.67 -10.65
CA LYS A 82 -12.19 -2.83 -11.53
C LYS A 82 -12.94 -4.03 -10.98
N ILE A 83 -13.65 -4.76 -11.83
CA ILE A 83 -14.46 -5.91 -11.43
C ILE A 83 -13.70 -7.21 -11.75
N PRO A 84 -13.34 -8.02 -10.76
CA PRO A 84 -12.61 -9.27 -10.99
C PRO A 84 -13.51 -10.35 -11.60
N ASP A 85 -12.93 -11.28 -12.35
CA ASP A 85 -13.55 -12.53 -12.78
C ASP A 85 -13.28 -13.65 -11.77
N LYS A 86 -14.22 -14.61 -11.66
CA LYS A 86 -14.18 -15.76 -10.75
C LYS A 86 -13.95 -15.41 -9.28
N TYR A 87 -14.27 -14.18 -8.88
CA TYR A 87 -14.18 -13.73 -7.50
C TYR A 87 -15.35 -14.30 -6.69
N LYS A 88 -15.07 -14.73 -5.47
CA LYS A 88 -16.06 -15.32 -4.55
C LYS A 88 -15.74 -14.94 -3.11
N MET A 89 -16.76 -14.55 -2.37
CA MET A 89 -16.62 -14.11 -0.97
C MET A 89 -17.93 -14.33 -0.19
N GLU A 90 -17.84 -14.35 1.14
CA GLU A 90 -18.97 -14.41 2.09
C GLU A 90 -19.06 -13.11 2.91
N THR A 91 -20.26 -12.57 3.09
CA THR A 91 -20.53 -11.41 3.95
C THR A 91 -21.96 -11.45 4.49
N ARG A 92 -22.36 -10.44 5.26
CA ARG A 92 -23.73 -10.28 5.74
C ARG A 92 -24.53 -9.29 4.89
N LEU A 93 -25.74 -9.70 4.51
CA LEU A 93 -26.74 -8.84 3.89
C LEU A 93 -28.07 -9.02 4.62
N SER A 94 -28.61 -7.92 5.15
CA SER A 94 -29.91 -7.91 5.84
C SER A 94 -30.06 -8.95 6.96
N GLY A 95 -28.96 -9.25 7.66
CA GLY A 95 -28.90 -10.23 8.76
C GLY A 95 -28.50 -11.65 8.34
N PHE A 96 -28.44 -11.93 7.04
CA PHE A 96 -28.14 -13.26 6.52
C PHE A 96 -26.71 -13.37 5.99
N GLU A 97 -26.10 -14.54 6.14
CA GLU A 97 -24.82 -14.84 5.49
C GLU A 97 -25.04 -15.17 4.02
N VAL A 98 -24.46 -14.35 3.16
CA VAL A 98 -24.58 -14.47 1.71
C VAL A 98 -23.21 -14.65 1.09
N THR A 99 -23.16 -15.48 0.05
CA THR A 99 -22.03 -15.62 -0.84
C THR A 99 -22.24 -14.74 -2.06
N CYS A 100 -21.27 -13.87 -2.34
CA CYS A 100 -21.24 -13.04 -3.54
C CYS A 100 -20.21 -13.57 -4.52
N GLN A 101 -20.54 -13.60 -5.81
CA GLN A 101 -19.65 -14.05 -6.86
C GLN A 101 -19.77 -13.20 -8.12
N THR A 102 -18.65 -12.94 -8.78
CA THR A 102 -18.63 -12.40 -10.15
C THR A 102 -18.15 -13.45 -11.14
N LYS A 103 -18.74 -13.43 -12.34
CA LYS A 103 -18.34 -14.30 -13.45
C LYS A 103 -18.46 -13.54 -14.76
N TYR A 104 -17.38 -13.48 -15.52
CA TYR A 104 -17.40 -12.98 -16.89
C TYR A 104 -17.97 -14.06 -17.81
N MET A 105 -18.98 -13.69 -18.58
CA MET A 105 -19.59 -14.54 -19.60
C MET A 105 -18.82 -14.40 -20.92
N SER A 106 -18.99 -15.35 -21.84
CA SER A 106 -18.34 -15.31 -23.18
C SER A 106 -18.70 -14.05 -23.97
N SER A 107 -19.86 -13.44 -23.70
CA SER A 107 -20.29 -12.16 -24.27
C SER A 107 -19.53 -10.93 -23.73
N GLY A 108 -18.65 -11.09 -22.75
CA GLY A 108 -17.96 -10.00 -22.06
C GLY A 108 -18.83 -9.27 -21.02
N ILE A 109 -20.06 -9.75 -20.79
CA ILE A 109 -20.94 -9.28 -19.71
C ILE A 109 -20.51 -9.92 -18.39
N VAL A 110 -20.54 -9.13 -17.32
CA VAL A 110 -20.29 -9.63 -15.96
C VAL A 110 -21.61 -10.03 -15.32
N ARG A 111 -21.70 -11.28 -14.91
CA ARG A 111 -22.79 -11.81 -14.07
C ARG A 111 -22.42 -11.68 -12.60
N TYR A 112 -23.30 -11.06 -11.84
CA TYR A 112 -23.20 -10.89 -10.39
C TYR A 112 -24.18 -11.85 -9.73
N CYS A 113 -23.69 -12.75 -8.89
CA CYS A 113 -24.50 -13.72 -8.17
C CYS A 113 -24.49 -13.42 -6.67
N VAL A 114 -25.66 -13.51 -6.05
CA VAL A 114 -25.82 -13.50 -4.59
C VAL A 114 -26.57 -14.77 -4.20
N SER A 115 -25.97 -15.57 -3.33
CA SER A 115 -26.55 -16.84 -2.92
C SER A 115 -26.53 -17.01 -1.40
N MET A 116 -27.54 -17.66 -0.86
CA MET A 116 -27.67 -18.01 0.54
C MET A 116 -28.02 -19.50 0.65
N LYS A 117 -27.55 -20.16 1.70
CA LYS A 117 -28.06 -21.48 2.07
C LYS A 117 -29.23 -21.31 3.01
N ASP A 118 -30.35 -21.95 2.70
CA ASP A 118 -31.47 -22.01 3.63
C ASP A 118 -31.24 -23.05 4.74
N GLU A 119 -32.22 -23.16 5.64
CA GLU A 119 -32.20 -24.06 6.79
C GLU A 119 -32.10 -25.54 6.40
N ASN A 120 -32.53 -25.89 5.19
CA ASN A 120 -32.46 -27.25 4.64
C ASN A 120 -31.13 -27.50 3.91
N GLY A 121 -30.21 -26.52 3.90
CA GLY A 121 -28.95 -26.57 3.19
C GLY A 121 -29.07 -26.37 1.68
N GLN A 122 -30.27 -26.08 1.16
CA GLN A 122 -30.47 -25.78 -0.25
C GLN A 122 -29.99 -24.37 -0.55
N THR A 123 -29.28 -24.20 -1.68
CA THR A 123 -28.72 -22.91 -2.06
C THR A 123 -29.70 -22.14 -2.92
N GLN A 124 -30.21 -21.04 -2.40
CA GLN A 124 -31.02 -20.09 -3.13
C GLN A 124 -30.10 -19.03 -3.74
N THR A 125 -30.22 -18.78 -5.05
CA THR A 125 -29.32 -17.88 -5.78
C THR A 125 -30.11 -16.95 -6.67
N VAL A 126 -29.77 -15.67 -6.63
CA VAL A 126 -30.16 -14.69 -7.65
C VAL A 126 -28.95 -14.27 -8.46
N HIS A 127 -29.20 -13.82 -9.68
CA HIS A 127 -28.16 -13.23 -10.50
C HIS A 127 -28.66 -11.97 -11.21
N SER A 128 -27.73 -11.06 -11.48
CA SER A 128 -27.95 -9.90 -12.35
C SER A 128 -26.82 -9.80 -13.35
N ASP A 129 -27.16 -9.45 -14.58
CA ASP A 129 -26.20 -9.09 -15.64
C ASP A 129 -26.07 -7.55 -15.77
N LYS A 130 -26.81 -6.79 -14.95
CA LYS A 130 -26.87 -5.31 -15.00
C LYS A 130 -25.86 -4.64 -14.09
N SER A 131 -25.80 -5.06 -12.82
CA SER A 131 -24.86 -4.52 -11.81
C SER A 131 -24.88 -5.35 -10.52
N ALA A 132 -23.85 -5.16 -9.69
CA ALA A 132 -23.79 -5.71 -8.35
C ALA A 132 -24.92 -5.23 -7.43
N SER A 133 -25.30 -3.93 -7.51
CA SER A 133 -26.41 -3.38 -6.70
C SER A 133 -27.74 -4.01 -7.08
N ASP A 134 -27.97 -4.19 -8.38
CA ASP A 134 -29.17 -4.85 -8.90
C ASP A 134 -29.28 -6.29 -8.40
N ALA A 135 -28.17 -7.05 -8.38
CA ALA A 135 -28.16 -8.40 -7.80
C ALA A 135 -28.53 -8.40 -6.29
N GLY A 136 -28.01 -7.44 -5.52
CA GLY A 136 -28.35 -7.29 -4.10
C GLY A 136 -29.82 -6.91 -3.87
N ASN A 137 -30.36 -6.02 -4.70
CA ASN A 137 -31.77 -5.63 -4.64
C ASN A 137 -32.71 -6.78 -5.07
N LEU A 138 -32.33 -7.55 -6.09
CA LEU A 138 -33.05 -8.76 -6.48
C LEU A 138 -33.03 -9.81 -5.39
N PHE A 139 -31.92 -9.95 -4.65
CA PHE A 139 -31.85 -10.85 -3.51
C PHE A 139 -32.84 -10.43 -2.43
N ASN A 140 -32.84 -9.15 -2.05
CA ASN A 140 -33.78 -8.63 -1.07
C ASN A 140 -35.24 -8.82 -1.51
N THR A 141 -35.54 -8.60 -2.79
CA THR A 141 -36.91 -8.67 -3.32
C THR A 141 -37.38 -10.12 -3.44
N ASN A 142 -36.59 -10.98 -4.09
CA ASN A 142 -37.04 -12.30 -4.50
C ASN A 142 -36.83 -13.35 -3.41
N ILE A 143 -35.79 -13.21 -2.58
CA ILE A 143 -35.46 -14.17 -1.52
C ILE A 143 -35.98 -13.69 -0.17
N LEU A 144 -35.80 -12.41 0.17
CA LEU A 144 -36.20 -11.88 1.48
C LEU A 144 -37.59 -11.22 1.52
N GLY A 145 -38.24 -10.99 0.38
CA GLY A 145 -39.53 -10.30 0.31
C GLY A 145 -39.48 -8.82 0.71
N LYS A 146 -38.32 -8.16 0.61
CA LYS A 146 -38.06 -6.78 1.05
C LYS A 146 -37.72 -5.86 -0.16
N PRO A 147 -38.70 -5.41 -0.95
CA PRO A 147 -38.45 -4.69 -2.21
C PRO A 147 -37.93 -3.25 -2.05
N LYS A 148 -38.03 -2.64 -0.86
CA LYS A 148 -37.68 -1.22 -0.64
C LYS A 148 -36.23 -1.00 -0.18
N THR A 149 -35.43 -2.05 0.00
CA THR A 149 -34.08 -1.92 0.52
C THR A 149 -33.05 -1.77 -0.60
N CYS A 150 -32.40 -0.61 -0.65
CA CYS A 150 -31.33 -0.33 -1.59
C CYS A 150 -29.99 -0.86 -1.08
N VAL A 151 -29.28 -1.62 -1.92
CA VAL A 151 -27.97 -2.19 -1.59
C VAL A 151 -26.89 -1.54 -2.44
N SER A 152 -25.81 -1.09 -1.79
CA SER A 152 -24.59 -0.71 -2.49
C SER A 152 -23.86 -1.97 -2.96
N GLY A 153 -23.86 -2.20 -4.27
CA GLY A 153 -23.16 -3.33 -4.88
C GLY A 153 -21.65 -3.29 -4.65
N THR A 154 -21.04 -2.10 -4.69
CA THR A 154 -19.62 -1.90 -4.36
C THR A 154 -19.31 -2.41 -2.97
N ASN A 155 -20.16 -2.08 -1.98
CA ASN A 155 -19.97 -2.50 -0.60
C ASN A 155 -20.27 -3.99 -0.43
N LEU A 156 -21.34 -4.49 -1.06
CA LEU A 156 -21.74 -5.90 -0.96
C LEU A 156 -20.66 -6.84 -1.51
N PHE A 157 -20.05 -6.46 -2.64
CA PHE A 157 -19.00 -7.25 -3.31
C PHE A 157 -17.58 -6.81 -2.95
N SER A 158 -17.42 -5.84 -2.04
CA SER A 158 -16.13 -5.29 -1.58
C SER A 158 -15.16 -4.90 -2.70
N PHE A 159 -15.68 -4.26 -3.76
CA PHE A 159 -14.83 -3.78 -4.86
C PHE A 159 -13.94 -2.58 -4.48
N ASP A 160 -14.30 -1.88 -3.41
CA ASP A 160 -13.62 -0.70 -2.88
C ASP A 160 -12.45 -1.01 -1.94
N ILE A 161 -12.24 -2.29 -1.58
CA ILE A 161 -11.16 -2.66 -0.66
C ILE A 161 -9.82 -2.67 -1.40
N ALA A 162 -8.97 -1.69 -1.08
CA ALA A 162 -7.68 -1.47 -1.75
C ALA A 162 -6.72 -2.67 -1.64
N CYS A 163 -6.62 -3.34 -0.48
CA CYS A 163 -5.71 -4.47 -0.34
C CYS A 163 -6.06 -5.66 -1.26
N LEU A 164 -7.36 -5.87 -1.53
CA LEU A 164 -7.81 -6.89 -2.49
C LEU A 164 -7.47 -6.52 -3.93
N HIS A 165 -7.44 -5.22 -4.23
CA HIS A 165 -7.02 -4.73 -5.54
C HIS A 165 -5.52 -4.98 -5.76
N SER A 166 -4.69 -4.52 -4.83
CA SER A 166 -3.23 -4.68 -4.89
C SER A 166 -2.82 -6.15 -5.03
N GLU A 167 -3.48 -7.05 -4.29
CA GLU A 167 -3.16 -8.47 -4.36
C GLU A 167 -3.52 -9.11 -5.71
N ARG A 168 -4.63 -8.68 -6.34
CA ARG A 168 -4.97 -9.14 -7.69
C ARG A 168 -3.97 -8.66 -8.73
N GLU A 169 -3.50 -7.41 -8.62
CA GLU A 169 -2.50 -6.88 -9.54
C GLU A 169 -1.15 -7.60 -9.36
N ARG A 170 -0.77 -7.93 -8.12
CA ARG A 170 0.43 -8.74 -7.83
C ARG A 170 0.38 -10.11 -8.53
N ILE A 171 -0.73 -10.84 -8.42
CA ILE A 171 -0.88 -12.17 -9.03
C ILE A 171 -0.84 -12.09 -10.57
N VAL A 172 -1.44 -11.06 -11.17
CA VAL A 172 -1.39 -10.87 -12.63
C VAL A 172 0.06 -10.64 -13.10
N CYS A 173 0.85 -9.87 -12.36
CA CYS A 173 2.28 -9.68 -12.63
C CYS A 173 3.09 -10.98 -12.50
N GLU A 174 2.68 -11.90 -11.62
CA GLU A 174 3.37 -13.20 -11.42
C GLU A 174 2.98 -14.26 -12.46
N THR A 175 1.72 -14.28 -12.90
CA THR A 175 1.18 -15.30 -13.81
C THR A 175 1.36 -14.97 -15.28
N SER A 176 1.44 -13.69 -15.63
CA SER A 176 1.76 -13.24 -16.98
C SER A 176 3.28 -13.34 -17.15
N HIS A 177 3.78 -14.19 -18.05
CA HIS A 177 5.21 -14.25 -18.44
C HIS A 177 5.78 -12.93 -19.01
N THR A 178 5.09 -11.80 -18.87
CA THR A 178 5.67 -10.46 -18.93
C THR A 178 6.56 -10.23 -17.71
N GLN A 179 7.74 -10.85 -17.72
CA GLN A 179 8.90 -10.53 -16.85
C GLN A 179 9.42 -9.09 -17.02
N LYS A 180 8.69 -8.21 -17.74
CA LYS A 180 9.25 -6.91 -18.14
C LYS A 180 9.22 -5.84 -17.05
N LEU A 181 8.54 -6.02 -15.92
CA LEU A 181 8.65 -5.06 -14.79
C LEU A 181 8.44 -5.63 -13.38
N ALA A 182 8.36 -6.95 -13.18
CA ALA A 182 8.50 -7.51 -11.85
C ALA A 182 10.00 -7.51 -11.50
N LYS A 183 10.46 -6.44 -10.87
CA LYS A 183 11.80 -6.38 -10.26
C LYS A 183 11.99 -7.66 -9.42
N HIS A 184 12.94 -8.53 -9.79
CA HIS A 184 13.26 -9.76 -9.03
C HIS A 184 13.31 -9.47 -7.52
N PRO A 185 12.83 -10.37 -6.63
CA PRO A 185 12.83 -10.14 -5.19
C PRO A 185 14.19 -9.67 -4.68
N PHE A 186 14.21 -8.78 -3.67
CA PHE A 186 15.45 -8.19 -3.16
C PHE A 186 16.48 -9.25 -2.74
N SER A 187 16.04 -10.37 -2.17
CA SER A 187 16.90 -11.50 -1.76
C SER A 187 17.50 -12.30 -2.92
N MET A 188 16.94 -12.19 -4.13
CA MET A 188 17.32 -13.00 -5.31
C MET A 188 18.16 -12.24 -6.33
N ILE A 189 18.49 -10.98 -6.06
CA ILE A 189 19.31 -10.14 -6.94
C ILE A 189 20.73 -10.00 -6.42
N SER A 190 21.67 -9.67 -7.31
CA SER A 190 23.07 -9.47 -6.93
C SER A 190 23.24 -8.31 -5.95
N ARG A 191 24.28 -8.35 -5.12
CA ARG A 191 24.61 -7.26 -4.17
C ARG A 191 24.68 -5.88 -4.83
N SER A 192 25.23 -5.79 -6.05
CA SER A 192 25.25 -4.53 -6.81
C SER A 192 23.83 -4.03 -7.16
N GLN A 193 22.94 -4.92 -7.57
CA GLN A 193 21.54 -4.57 -7.85
C GLN A 193 20.76 -4.24 -6.57
N GLN A 194 21.04 -4.93 -5.46
CA GLN A 194 20.49 -4.63 -4.15
C GLN A 194 20.86 -3.21 -3.74
N ASN A 195 22.16 -2.88 -3.79
CA ASN A 195 22.66 -1.55 -3.47
C ASN A 195 22.03 -0.47 -4.35
N LYS A 196 21.92 -0.70 -5.68
CA LYS A 196 21.23 0.25 -6.58
C LYS A 196 19.78 0.53 -6.18
N ARG A 197 19.05 -0.52 -5.74
CA ARG A 197 17.65 -0.35 -5.30
C ARG A 197 17.55 0.33 -3.95
N LEU A 198 18.45 0.01 -3.02
CA LEU A 198 18.55 0.69 -1.73
C LEU A 198 18.86 2.17 -1.91
N THR A 199 19.79 2.53 -2.81
CA THR A 199 20.08 3.93 -3.15
C THR A 199 18.85 4.62 -3.74
N ALA A 200 18.16 3.98 -4.69
CA ALA A 200 16.94 4.56 -5.27
C ALA A 200 15.85 4.79 -4.21
N LEU A 201 15.66 3.85 -3.29
CA LEU A 201 14.74 3.99 -2.16
C LEU A 201 15.12 5.14 -1.23
N ALA A 202 16.41 5.28 -0.88
CA ALA A 202 16.89 6.38 -0.05
C ALA A 202 16.62 7.74 -0.70
N THR A 203 16.87 7.87 -2.02
CA THR A 203 16.56 9.10 -2.77
C THR A 203 15.06 9.41 -2.80
N GLU A 204 14.21 8.40 -2.97
CA GLU A 204 12.75 8.57 -2.97
C GLU A 204 12.22 9.00 -1.58
N ILE A 205 12.76 8.40 -0.50
CA ILE A 205 12.46 8.81 0.87
C ILE A 205 12.83 10.28 1.08
N GLN A 206 14.03 10.69 0.67
CA GLN A 206 14.51 12.06 0.83
C GLN A 206 13.61 13.06 0.10
N GLY A 207 13.28 12.82 -1.18
CA GLY A 207 12.42 13.71 -1.95
C GLY A 207 10.98 13.81 -1.39
N ASN A 208 10.43 12.70 -0.91
CA ASN A 208 9.12 12.72 -0.25
C ASN A 208 9.18 13.50 1.08
N LEU A 209 10.27 13.40 1.83
CA LEU A 209 10.41 14.09 3.10
C LEU A 209 10.46 15.61 2.95
N GLU A 210 11.11 16.11 1.90
CA GLU A 210 11.13 17.55 1.57
C GLU A 210 9.70 18.09 1.43
N SER A 211 8.82 17.37 0.71
CA SER A 211 7.41 17.75 0.58
C SER A 211 6.64 17.74 1.91
N VAL A 212 7.00 16.82 2.82
CA VAL A 212 6.39 16.73 4.15
C VAL A 212 6.89 17.90 5.03
N PHE A 213 8.16 18.25 4.96
CA PHE A 213 8.73 19.38 5.68
C PHE A 213 8.07 20.71 5.25
N GLU A 214 7.89 20.92 3.95
CA GLU A 214 7.16 22.08 3.42
C GLU A 214 5.73 22.15 3.95
N LYS A 215 4.99 21.03 3.90
CA LYS A 215 3.61 20.94 4.38
C LYS A 215 3.48 21.33 5.86
N HIS A 216 4.47 20.99 6.68
CA HIS A 216 4.47 21.24 8.11
C HIS A 216 5.25 22.50 8.52
N GLN A 217 5.60 23.36 7.55
CA GLN A 217 6.32 24.61 7.77
C GLN A 217 7.67 24.43 8.49
N LEU A 218 8.31 23.28 8.30
CA LEU A 218 9.64 22.99 8.82
C LEU A 218 10.69 23.57 7.88
N HIS A 219 10.89 24.89 7.96
CA HIS A 219 11.67 25.66 7.00
C HIS A 219 13.16 25.84 7.35
N THR A 220 13.59 25.46 8.56
CA THR A 220 14.96 25.72 9.01
C THR A 220 15.55 24.52 9.75
N ASP A 221 16.72 24.07 9.29
CA ASP A 221 17.62 23.13 9.98
C ASP A 221 17.06 21.73 10.31
N VAL A 222 15.96 21.34 9.68
CA VAL A 222 15.39 19.99 9.82
C VAL A 222 15.98 19.07 8.75
N MET A 223 16.71 18.05 9.19
CA MET A 223 17.33 17.04 8.34
C MET A 223 17.05 15.65 8.88
N LEU A 224 16.73 14.73 7.99
CA LEU A 224 16.71 13.31 8.31
C LEU A 224 18.15 12.87 8.58
N LYS A 225 18.45 12.29 9.75
CA LYS A 225 19.81 11.84 10.08
C LYS A 225 20.07 10.40 9.63
N SER A 226 19.15 9.51 9.96
CA SER A 226 19.23 8.11 9.56
C SER A 226 17.86 7.46 9.47
N VAL A 227 17.78 6.38 8.69
CA VAL A 227 16.63 5.46 8.62
C VAL A 227 17.15 4.04 8.71
N ASP A 228 16.67 3.29 9.70
CA ASP A 228 17.01 1.89 9.87
C ASP A 228 15.90 1.00 9.31
N LEU A 229 16.27 0.11 8.40
CA LEU A 229 15.38 -0.83 7.74
C LEU A 229 15.81 -2.26 8.05
N LYS A 230 14.90 -3.07 8.57
CA LYS A 230 15.13 -4.51 8.67
C LYS A 230 14.64 -5.20 7.40
N VAL A 231 15.58 -5.69 6.59
CA VAL A 231 15.28 -6.45 5.37
C VAL A 231 15.70 -7.90 5.58
N SER A 232 14.71 -8.77 5.75
CA SER A 232 14.92 -10.18 6.13
C SER A 232 15.67 -10.29 7.47
N MET A 233 16.92 -10.77 7.44
CA MET A 233 17.79 -10.94 8.62
C MET A 233 18.90 -9.90 8.67
N GLN A 234 18.81 -8.83 7.89
CA GLN A 234 19.83 -7.78 7.79
C GLN A 234 19.23 -6.44 8.19
N ASP A 235 19.96 -5.71 9.01
CA ASP A 235 19.67 -4.31 9.33
C ASP A 235 20.43 -3.43 8.33
N VAL A 236 19.69 -2.59 7.63
CA VAL A 236 20.18 -1.66 6.62
C VAL A 236 19.93 -0.25 7.13
N GLN A 237 21.00 0.47 7.42
CA GLN A 237 20.93 1.86 7.84
C GLN A 237 21.22 2.78 6.64
N PHE A 238 20.30 3.69 6.35
CA PHE A 238 20.57 4.85 5.53
C PHE A 238 21.04 5.99 6.41
N THR A 239 22.20 6.56 6.10
CA THR A 239 22.68 7.79 6.73
C THR A 239 22.60 8.90 5.69
N PHE A 240 21.91 9.97 6.03
CA PHE A 240 21.74 11.12 5.17
C PHE A 240 22.62 12.24 5.72
N SER A 241 23.54 12.72 4.91
CA SER A 241 24.39 13.87 5.24
C SER A 241 24.14 14.96 4.22
N ASN A 242 24.12 16.22 4.67
CA ASN A 242 24.35 17.34 3.76
C ASN A 242 25.70 17.08 3.07
N GLY A 243 25.73 17.04 1.74
CA GLY A 243 27.01 17.12 1.01
C GLY A 243 27.77 18.33 1.57
N GLU A 244 29.07 18.24 1.80
CA GLU A 244 30.10 17.80 0.86
C GLU A 244 31.31 17.21 1.63
N ASP A 245 32.24 16.62 0.89
CA ASP A 245 33.64 16.34 1.26
C ASP A 245 34.08 15.04 1.96
N SER A 246 33.21 14.15 2.46
CA SER A 246 33.73 12.91 3.07
C SER A 246 33.81 11.72 2.10
N VAL A 247 32.70 11.33 1.48
CA VAL A 247 32.61 10.03 0.78
C VAL A 247 33.20 10.10 -0.63
N ALA A 248 32.86 11.12 -1.42
CA ALA A 248 33.39 11.30 -2.77
C ALA A 248 34.91 11.57 -2.75
N PHE A 249 35.39 12.31 -1.75
CA PHE A 249 36.80 12.55 -1.51
C PHE A 249 37.53 11.28 -1.06
N SER A 250 36.96 10.52 -0.12
CA SER A 250 37.52 9.22 0.30
C SER A 250 37.61 8.24 -0.87
N GLN A 251 36.59 8.17 -1.73
CA GLN A 251 36.61 7.34 -2.93
C GLN A 251 37.66 7.80 -3.94
N HIS A 252 37.85 9.11 -4.12
CA HIS A 252 38.91 9.66 -4.96
C HIS A 252 40.30 9.31 -4.40
N CYS A 253 40.54 9.55 -3.10
CA CYS A 253 41.81 9.21 -2.44
C CYS A 253 42.11 7.70 -2.51
N ASN A 254 41.12 6.85 -2.26
CA ASN A 254 41.29 5.40 -2.36
C ASN A 254 41.60 4.95 -3.79
N SER A 255 40.97 5.58 -4.80
CA SER A 255 41.26 5.27 -6.21
C SER A 255 42.67 5.71 -6.63
N VAL A 256 43.13 6.86 -6.12
CA VAL A 256 44.50 7.35 -6.35
C VAL A 256 45.52 6.42 -5.69
N VAL A 257 45.32 6.06 -4.43
CA VAL A 257 46.21 5.12 -3.71
C VAL A 257 46.25 3.75 -4.41
N GLN A 258 45.10 3.21 -4.78
CA GLN A 258 45.03 1.95 -5.52
C GLN A 258 45.76 2.01 -6.87
N THR A 259 45.60 3.12 -7.61
CA THR A 259 46.32 3.31 -8.89
C THR A 259 47.83 3.38 -8.66
N CYS A 260 48.29 4.06 -7.60
CA CYS A 260 49.70 4.16 -7.24
C CYS A 260 50.30 2.79 -6.89
N ASP A 261 49.57 1.98 -6.12
CA ASP A 261 49.99 0.64 -5.72
C ASP A 261 50.02 -0.33 -6.91
N GLU A 262 49.04 -0.26 -7.81
CA GLU A 262 48.98 -1.10 -9.02
C GLU A 262 50.04 -0.71 -10.07
N HIS A 263 50.42 0.56 -10.16
CA HIS A 263 51.38 1.07 -11.15
C HIS A 263 52.81 1.23 -10.61
N LEU A 264 53.10 0.67 -9.41
CA LEU A 264 54.44 0.62 -8.80
C LEU A 264 55.12 1.99 -8.71
N ILE A 265 54.38 3.03 -8.35
CA ILE A 265 54.97 4.35 -8.13
C ILE A 265 55.92 4.23 -6.94
N SER A 266 57.17 4.66 -7.11
CA SER A 266 58.15 4.56 -6.03
C SER A 266 57.68 5.37 -4.82
N ARG A 267 57.95 4.85 -3.62
CA ARG A 267 57.58 5.51 -2.36
C ARG A 267 58.04 6.97 -2.29
N GLU A 268 59.19 7.26 -2.90
CA GLU A 268 59.74 8.62 -2.98
C GLU A 268 58.90 9.53 -3.89
N ALA A 269 58.43 9.02 -5.04
CA ALA A 269 57.55 9.77 -5.92
C ALA A 269 56.18 10.05 -5.29
N TYR A 270 55.65 9.12 -4.49
CA TYR A 270 54.43 9.36 -3.70
C TYR A 270 54.65 10.47 -2.65
N HIS A 271 55.77 10.43 -1.93
CA HIS A 271 56.11 11.47 -0.95
C HIS A 271 56.23 12.86 -1.58
N GLN A 272 56.82 12.96 -2.78
CA GLN A 272 56.91 14.23 -3.50
C GLN A 272 55.54 14.73 -3.96
N LEU A 273 54.65 13.84 -4.42
CA LEU A 273 53.26 14.17 -4.77
C LEU A 273 52.44 14.66 -3.57
N ALA A 274 52.54 13.96 -2.42
CA ALA A 274 51.84 14.33 -1.20
C ALA A 274 52.35 15.66 -0.60
N ALA A 275 53.61 16.02 -0.82
CA ALA A 275 54.15 17.31 -0.42
C ALA A 275 53.56 18.49 -1.22
N ILE A 276 53.16 18.25 -2.47
CA ILE A 276 52.59 19.27 -3.37
C ILE A 276 51.07 19.37 -3.22
N ASN A 277 50.39 18.26 -2.90
CA ASN A 277 48.95 18.24 -2.67
C ASN A 277 48.64 17.93 -1.19
N PRO A 278 48.37 18.96 -0.35
CA PRO A 278 48.15 18.78 1.09
C PRO A 278 46.86 18.02 1.44
N LYS A 279 46.04 17.68 0.45
CA LYS A 279 44.84 16.86 0.61
C LYS A 279 45.13 15.36 0.48
N LEU A 280 46.31 14.96 0.00
CA LEU A 280 46.73 13.56 0.03
C LEU A 280 47.22 13.25 1.45
N ILE A 281 46.57 12.30 2.12
CA ILE A 281 46.94 11.90 3.48
C ILE A 281 48.31 11.23 3.43
N ARG A 282 49.20 11.68 4.32
CA ARG A 282 50.57 11.21 4.47
C ARG A 282 50.64 9.86 5.16
#